data_AF-A0A4V6CJ50-F1
#
_entry.id   AF-A0A4V6CJ50-F1
#
_cell.length_a   1.000
_cell.length_b   1.000
_cell.length_c   1.000
_cell.angle_alpha   90.00
_cell.angle_beta   90.00
_cell.angle_gamma   90.00
#
_symmetry.space_group_name_H-M   'P 1'
#
loop_
_entity.id
_entity.type
_entity.pdbx_description
1 polymer ?
#
loop_
_entity_poly.entity_id
_entity_poly.type
_entity_poly.pdbx_seq_one_letter_code
_entity_poly.pdbx_strand_id
1 'polypeptide(L)'
;MNTRLTSSEPFPEDLGGLDLPEVEVLNSKIQRELAHAYVHDGEVDPETEFRSEELIQELDRRDAAATAPSAVSPQAFLPAGGDVRHL
;
A
#
# COMPACT_ATOMS: atom_id res chain seq x y z
N MET A 1 -10.96 21.88 -4.72
CA MET A 1 -10.22 20.77 -4.07
C MET A 1 -8.75 21.04 -4.26
N ASN A 2 -7.94 20.95 -3.21
CA ASN A 2 -6.49 21.14 -3.33
C ASN A 2 -5.91 19.95 -4.13
N THR A 3 -5.14 20.26 -5.16
CA THR A 3 -4.51 19.24 -6.02
C THR A 3 -3.14 18.82 -5.49
N ARG A 4 -2.65 19.46 -4.44
CA ARG A 4 -1.38 19.19 -3.77
C ARG A 4 -1.64 18.96 -2.29
N LEU A 5 -0.69 18.33 -1.61
CA LEU A 5 -0.70 18.11 -0.18
C LEU A 5 0.59 18.73 0.36
N THR A 6 0.49 19.90 0.98
CA THR A 6 1.66 20.59 1.56
C THR A 6 2.08 19.95 2.88
N SER A 7 3.31 20.17 3.35
CA SER A 7 3.79 19.68 4.66
C SER A 7 2.91 20.14 5.83
N SER A 8 2.26 21.31 5.69
CA SER A 8 1.34 21.87 6.67
C SER A 8 -0.04 21.19 6.73
N GLU A 9 -0.41 20.42 5.71
CA GLU A 9 -1.69 19.72 5.68
C GLU A 9 -1.66 18.46 6.56
N PRO A 10 -2.80 18.09 7.17
CA PRO A 10 -2.91 16.86 7.94
C PRO A 10 -2.54 15.65 7.09
N PHE A 11 -1.69 14.78 7.64
CA PHE A 11 -1.30 13.52 7.03
C PHE A 11 -1.77 12.35 7.91
N PRO A 12 -2.24 11.24 7.33
CA PRO A 12 -2.63 10.06 8.10
C PRO A 12 -1.43 9.51 8.88
N GLU A 13 -1.65 9.22 10.15
CA GLU A 13 -0.65 8.56 11.01
C GLU A 13 -0.48 7.07 10.70
N ASP A 14 -1.49 6.45 10.06
CA ASP A 14 -1.46 5.07 9.61
C ASP A 14 -2.05 4.97 8.20
N LEU A 15 -1.22 4.57 7.23
CA LEU A 15 -1.63 4.33 5.85
C LEU A 15 -2.32 2.98 5.66
N GLY A 16 -2.10 2.02 6.56
CA GLY A 16 -2.71 0.70 6.52
C GLY A 16 -4.23 0.72 6.72
N GLY A 17 -4.75 1.77 7.37
CA GLY A 17 -6.18 2.00 7.54
C GLY A 17 -6.91 2.55 6.31
N LEU A 18 -6.18 2.98 5.27
CA LEU A 18 -6.75 3.55 4.05
C LEU A 18 -6.90 2.51 2.95
N ASP A 19 -7.94 2.67 2.13
CA ASP A 19 -8.09 1.85 0.93
C ASP A 19 -7.01 2.18 -0.13
N LEU A 20 -6.86 1.34 -1.15
CA LEU A 20 -5.84 1.55 -2.20
C LEU A 20 -6.06 2.87 -2.97
N PRO A 21 -7.27 3.18 -3.46
CA PRO A 21 -7.53 4.46 -4.10
C PRO A 21 -7.16 5.68 -3.26
N GLU A 22 -7.41 5.66 -1.95
CA GLU A 22 -7.07 6.75 -1.03
C GLU A 22 -5.57 6.97 -0.93
N VAL A 23 -4.78 5.89 -0.80
CA VAL A 23 -3.31 5.95 -0.77
C VAL A 23 -2.75 6.44 -2.12
N GLU A 24 -3.30 5.98 -3.24
CA GLU A 24 -2.89 6.44 -4.58
C GLU A 24 -3.19 7.94 -4.80
N VAL A 25 -4.32 8.41 -4.28
CA VAL A 25 -4.69 9.84 -4.33
C VAL A 25 -3.73 10.66 -3.48
N LEU A 26 -3.39 10.20 -2.27
CA LEU A 26 -2.39 10.86 -1.42
C LEU A 26 -1.03 10.93 -2.10
N ASN A 27 -0.56 9.82 -2.67
CA ASN A 27 0.68 9.78 -3.45
C ASN A 27 0.65 10.78 -4.59
N SER A 28 -0.43 10.78 -5.38
CA SER A 28 -0.59 11.73 -6.49
C SER A 28 -0.55 13.19 -6.04
N LYS A 29 -1.09 13.53 -4.86
CA LYS A 29 -1.02 14.90 -4.32
C LYS A 29 0.38 15.27 -3.87
N ILE A 30 1.09 14.38 -3.18
CA ILE A 30 2.47 14.61 -2.74
C ILE A 30 3.42 14.73 -3.93
N GLN A 31 3.31 13.87 -4.95
CA GLN A 31 4.14 13.97 -6.16
C GLN A 31 3.95 15.31 -6.87
N ARG A 32 2.72 15.85 -6.87
CA ARG A 32 2.45 17.20 -7.42
C ARG A 32 3.05 18.32 -6.56
N GLU A 33 3.14 18.13 -5.25
CA GLU A 33 3.82 19.09 -4.37
C GLU A 33 5.34 19.03 -4.55
N LEU A 34 5.93 17.84 -4.59
CA LEU A 34 7.35 17.62 -4.90
C LEU A 34 7.74 18.27 -6.23
N ALA A 35 6.96 18.03 -7.27
CA ALA A 35 7.19 18.62 -8.58
C ALA A 35 7.09 20.16 -8.55
N HIS A 36 6.14 20.71 -7.79
CA HIS A 36 6.03 22.15 -7.62
C HIS A 36 7.23 22.73 -6.87
N ALA A 37 7.58 22.17 -5.72
CA ALA A 37 8.67 22.63 -4.87
C ALA A 37 10.01 22.62 -5.63
N TYR A 38 10.28 21.56 -6.39
CA TYR A 38 11.48 21.48 -7.21
C TYR A 38 11.53 22.55 -8.32
N VAL A 39 10.40 22.84 -8.96
CA VAL A 39 10.32 23.83 -10.06
C VAL A 39 10.34 25.27 -9.56
N HIS A 40 9.67 25.55 -8.44
CA HIS A 40 9.41 26.91 -7.97
C HIS A 40 10.37 27.36 -6.86
N ASP A 41 10.66 26.47 -5.92
CA ASP A 41 11.38 26.79 -4.69
C ASP A 41 12.83 26.28 -4.74
N GLY A 42 13.10 25.29 -5.60
CA GLY A 42 14.43 24.71 -5.82
C GLY A 42 14.88 23.74 -4.73
N GLU A 43 14.07 23.58 -3.68
CA GLU A 43 14.26 22.66 -2.58
C GLU A 43 12.90 22.10 -2.14
N VAL A 44 12.92 20.94 -1.50
CA VAL A 44 11.73 20.25 -1.02
C VAL A 44 11.74 20.23 0.51
N ASP A 45 10.57 20.40 1.11
CA ASP A 45 10.39 20.26 2.55
C ASP A 45 10.66 18.79 2.99
N PRO A 46 11.53 18.55 3.99
CA PRO A 46 11.86 17.21 4.46
C PRO A 46 10.66 16.36 4.89
N GLU A 47 9.62 16.97 5.45
CA GLU A 47 8.38 16.28 5.82
C GLU A 47 7.63 15.79 4.56
N THR A 48 7.69 16.54 3.45
CA THR A 48 7.07 16.14 2.19
C THR A 48 7.83 14.97 1.55
N GLU A 49 9.17 14.95 1.64
CA GLU A 49 9.99 13.81 1.22
C GLU A 49 9.67 12.57 2.06
N PHE A 50 9.65 12.70 3.38
CA PHE A 50 9.34 11.60 4.29
C PHE A 50 7.97 10.98 3.99
N ARG A 51 6.92 11.80 3.87
CA ARG A 51 5.58 11.32 3.53
C ARG A 51 5.52 10.64 2.15
N SER A 52 6.33 11.09 1.19
CA SER A 52 6.45 10.43 -0.11
C SER A 52 7.07 9.03 0.03
N GLU A 53 8.13 8.90 0.83
CA GLU A 53 8.77 7.61 1.08
C GLU A 53 7.82 6.63 1.78
N GLU A 54 7.03 7.11 2.74
CA GLU A 54 6.02 6.27 3.41
C GLU A 54 4.95 5.76 2.44
N LEU A 55 4.46 6.62 1.54
CA LEU A 55 3.47 6.23 0.53
C LEU A 55 4.03 5.24 -0.48
N ILE A 56 5.29 5.39 -0.90
CA ILE A 56 5.96 4.43 -1.80
C ILE A 56 6.08 3.08 -1.10
N GLN A 57 6.56 3.05 0.15
CA GLN A 57 6.69 1.81 0.92
C GLN A 57 5.34 1.11 1.13
N GLU A 58 4.28 1.87 1.38
CA GLU A 58 2.92 1.33 1.50
C GLU A 58 2.46 0.68 0.19
N LEU A 59 2.60 1.38 -0.93
CA LEU A 59 2.20 0.87 -2.25
C LEU A 59 3.02 -0.37 -2.64
N ASP A 60 4.33 -0.36 -2.42
CA ASP A 60 5.20 -1.51 -2.65
C ASP A 60 4.75 -2.73 -1.83
N ARG A 61 4.34 -2.52 -0.56
CA ARG A 61 3.84 -3.60 0.30
C ARG A 61 2.53 -4.18 -0.24
N ARG A 62 1.64 -3.34 -0.77
CA ARG A 62 0.36 -3.76 -1.36
C ARG A 62 0.58 -4.52 -2.67
N ASP A 63 1.49 -4.07 -3.50
CA ASP A 63 1.87 -4.75 -4.75
C ASP A 63 2.49 -6.12 -4.46
N ALA A 64 3.38 -6.20 -3.46
CA ALA A 64 3.94 -7.46 -3.00
C ALA A 64 2.87 -8.41 -2.44
N ALA A 65 1.89 -7.89 -1.70
CA ALA A 65 0.77 -8.70 -1.19
C ALA A 65 -0.17 -9.17 -2.30
N ALA A 66 -0.40 -8.37 -3.34
CA ALA A 66 -1.23 -8.73 -4.49
C ALA A 66 -0.58 -9.80 -5.38
N THR A 67 0.77 -9.82 -5.45
CA THR A 67 1.54 -10.79 -6.23
C THR A 67 1.95 -12.03 -5.45
N ALA A 68 1.85 -12.01 -4.11
CA ALA A 68 2.08 -13.19 -3.29
C ALA A 68 1.07 -14.28 -3.69
N PRO A 69 1.52 -15.47 -4.12
CA PRO A 69 0.62 -16.58 -4.37
C PRO A 69 -0.07 -16.87 -3.04
N SER A 70 -1.40 -16.64 -2.99
CA SER A 70 -2.25 -17.01 -1.88
C SER A 70 -1.86 -18.42 -1.46
N ALA A 71 -1.17 -18.52 -0.32
CA ALA A 71 -0.60 -19.77 0.15
C ALA A 71 -1.78 -20.73 0.30
N VAL A 72 -1.87 -21.62 -0.67
CA VAL A 72 -2.91 -22.64 -0.80
C VAL A 72 -3.01 -23.31 0.56
N SER A 73 -4.11 -23.10 1.28
CA SER A 73 -4.36 -23.86 2.49
C SER A 73 -4.43 -25.33 2.08
N PRO A 74 -3.51 -26.21 2.53
CA PRO A 74 -3.63 -27.63 2.27
C PRO A 74 -4.69 -28.18 3.23
N GLN A 75 -5.96 -27.90 2.97
CA GLN A 75 -7.06 -28.50 3.73
C GLN A 75 -7.56 -29.75 2.98
N ALA A 76 -7.39 -30.88 3.67
CA ALA A 76 -7.99 -32.20 3.48
C ALA A 76 -7.49 -33.08 2.32
N PHE A 77 -6.32 -33.71 2.52
CA PHE A 77 -6.14 -35.10 2.08
C PHE A 77 -6.48 -36.02 3.26
N LEU A 78 -7.71 -36.55 3.29
CA LEU A 78 -8.06 -37.70 4.14
C LEU A 78 -8.10 -38.95 3.24
N PRO A 79 -7.14 -39.88 3.34
CA PRO A 79 -7.33 -41.22 2.83
C PRO A 79 -8.06 -42.04 3.90
N ALA A 80 -9.38 -42.07 3.86
CA ALA A 80 -10.13 -43.06 4.64
C ALA A 80 -10.07 -44.39 3.88
N GLY A 81 -9.16 -45.26 4.34
CA GLY A 81 -8.97 -46.62 3.86
C GLY A 81 -10.27 -47.42 3.86
N GLY A 82 -10.35 -48.34 2.89
CA GLY A 82 -11.49 -49.20 2.66
C GLY A 82 -11.81 -50.09 3.85
N ASP A 83 -13.09 -50.15 4.18
CA ASP A 83 -13.67 -51.19 5.04
C ASP A 83 -14.29 -52.24 4.11
N VAL A 84 -13.53 -53.30 3.81
CA VAL A 84 -14.06 -54.51 3.18
C VAL A 84 -14.39 -55.47 4.30
N ARG A 85 -15.64 -55.42 4.77
CA ARG A 85 -16.18 -56.43 5.68
C ARG A 85 -16.92 -57.51 4.90
N HIS A 86 -16.33 -58.70 4.98
CA HIS A 86 -16.90 -59.99 4.63
C HIS A 86 -18.34 -60.17 5.14
N LEU A 87 -19.22 -60.59 4.24
CA LEU A 87 -20.33 -61.50 4.50
C LEU A 87 -20.40 -62.51 3.36
#